data_AF-A0A9D4G9R1-F1
#
_entry.id   AF-A0A9D4G9R1-F1
#
_cell.length_a   1.000
_cell.length_b   1.000
_cell.length_c   1.000
_cell.angle_alpha   90.00
_cell.angle_beta   90.00
_cell.angle_gamma   90.00
#
_symmetry.space_group_name_H-M   'P 1'
#
loop_
_entity.id
_entity.type
_entity.pdbx_description
1 polymer ?
#
loop_
_entity_poly.entity_id
_entity_poly.type
_entity_poly.pdbx_seq_one_letter_code
_entity_poly.pdbx_strand_id
1 'polypeptide(L)'
;MITDPAKEIVTMDTLDTEGNNNQDFSTLKRARTTQLAQMTRLYNNLEKNIFNYDNVEKENQLYSKLCSRFEQFKTAHLQILDVCEDSDALDNLEKNYESCKTNFTEFRERYTEWVSGVHPDDNERYSTVSVSSANSVSSQAKRRMAKAKRLVAENKMKMLQQKHEIERARKELELKQQILEQQCKIEEAKLEESMWDQAVAEDLSHTSQILTSGYRLEKRSYTRSTEFNFRVRTTESRENRRRWILYFRRGT
;
A
#
# COMPACT_ATOMS: atom_id res chain seq x y z
N MET A 1 67.47 5.27 41.59
CA MET A 1 66.29 4.39 41.51
C MET A 1 65.06 5.26 41.41
N ILE A 2 64.37 5.12 40.28
CA ILE A 2 62.99 5.50 39.95
C ILE A 2 62.59 6.97 40.19
N THR A 3 62.76 7.73 39.12
CA THR A 3 62.08 8.98 38.79
C THR A 3 60.72 8.69 38.12
N ASP A 4 59.76 9.58 38.36
CA ASP A 4 58.43 9.71 37.72
C ASP A 4 58.37 9.37 36.23
N PRO A 5 57.16 8.98 35.76
CA PRO A 5 56.67 9.56 34.52
C PRO A 5 55.21 10.06 34.61
N ALA A 6 55.10 11.38 34.42
CA ALA A 6 54.28 12.08 33.44
C ALA A 6 52.98 11.44 32.90
N LYS A 7 51.90 12.19 33.15
CA LYS A 7 50.76 12.50 32.27
C LYS A 7 50.86 12.01 30.82
N GLU A 8 49.93 11.14 30.43
CA GLU A 8 49.48 11.01 29.04
C GLU A 8 48.03 11.48 28.96
N ILE A 9 47.84 12.61 28.28
CA ILE A 9 46.54 13.12 27.84
C ILE A 9 46.25 12.38 26.53
N VAL A 10 45.36 11.40 26.58
CA VAL A 10 44.80 10.79 25.37
C VAL A 10 43.62 11.65 24.93
N THR A 11 43.82 12.36 23.83
CA THR A 11 42.82 13.06 23.05
C THR A 11 41.68 12.11 22.65
N MET A 12 40.45 12.46 23.05
CA MET A 12 39.25 11.89 22.47
C MET A 12 39.11 12.41 21.03
N ASP A 13 39.54 11.60 20.06
CA ASP A 13 39.07 11.73 18.68
C ASP A 13 37.63 11.22 18.62
N THR A 14 36.71 12.15 18.40
CA THR A 14 35.34 11.91 17.97
C THR A 14 35.37 11.27 16.59
N LEU A 15 35.26 9.93 16.54
CA LEU A 15 35.08 9.16 15.32
C LEU A 15 33.62 9.24 14.85
N ASP A 16 33.46 9.87 13.68
CA ASP A 16 32.25 9.95 12.88
C ASP A 16 31.56 8.57 12.74
N THR A 17 30.41 8.41 13.39
CA THR A 17 29.63 7.15 13.40
C THR A 17 28.51 7.14 12.35
N GLU A 18 28.58 7.99 11.32
CA GLU A 18 27.51 8.08 10.30
C GLU A 18 27.83 7.29 9.02
N GLY A 19 29.04 6.74 8.88
CA GLY A 19 29.47 6.00 7.68
C GLY A 19 29.13 4.50 7.64
N ASN A 20 28.73 3.88 8.77
CA ASN A 20 28.64 2.42 8.89
C ASN A 20 27.23 1.86 8.54
N ASN A 21 26.17 2.59 8.88
CA ASN A 21 24.79 2.08 8.77
C ASN A 21 24.33 1.85 7.32
N ASN A 22 24.77 2.68 6.37
CA ASN A 22 24.42 2.53 4.96
C ASN A 22 25.09 1.31 4.30
N GLN A 23 26.30 0.95 4.74
CA GLN A 23 27.00 -0.24 4.26
C GLN A 23 26.34 -1.52 4.78
N ASP A 24 25.89 -1.51 6.03
CA ASP A 24 25.18 -2.64 6.64
C ASP A 24 23.80 -2.86 6.01
N PHE A 25 23.02 -1.80 5.80
CA PHE A 25 21.69 -1.90 5.17
C PHE A 25 21.75 -2.43 3.73
N SER A 26 22.72 -1.95 2.94
CA SER A 26 22.91 -2.42 1.57
C SER A 26 23.33 -3.91 1.52
N THR A 27 24.11 -4.35 2.50
CA THR A 27 24.54 -5.74 2.66
C THR A 27 23.36 -6.64 3.01
N LEU A 28 22.48 -6.20 3.91
CA LEU A 28 21.24 -6.91 4.25
C LEU A 28 20.31 -7.04 3.04
N LYS A 29 20.12 -5.97 2.26
CA LYS A 29 19.34 -6.01 1.01
C LYS A 29 19.90 -7.03 0.01
N ARG A 30 21.21 -7.06 -0.16
CA ARG A 30 21.88 -8.06 -1.03
C ARG A 30 21.67 -9.47 -0.49
N ALA A 31 21.89 -9.70 0.80
CA ALA A 31 21.68 -10.99 1.44
C ALA A 31 20.25 -11.50 1.22
N ARG A 32 19.22 -10.67 1.50
CA ARG A 32 17.81 -11.01 1.26
C ARG A 32 17.56 -11.38 -0.21
N THR A 33 18.10 -10.60 -1.14
CA THR A 33 17.94 -10.84 -2.58
C THR A 33 18.62 -12.15 -3.02
N THR A 34 19.80 -12.45 -2.50
CA THR A 34 20.52 -13.70 -2.75
C THR A 34 19.74 -14.91 -2.25
N GLN A 35 19.20 -14.84 -1.03
CA GLN A 35 18.39 -15.94 -0.49
C GLN A 35 17.13 -16.17 -1.31
N LEU A 36 16.44 -15.10 -1.72
CA LEU A 36 15.28 -15.19 -2.59
C LEU A 36 15.62 -15.88 -3.93
N ALA A 37 16.72 -15.47 -4.57
CA ALA A 37 17.16 -16.08 -5.83
C ALA A 37 17.49 -17.59 -5.66
N GLN A 38 18.10 -17.96 -4.54
CA GLN A 38 18.39 -19.37 -4.23
C GLN A 38 17.12 -20.18 -3.97
N MET A 39 16.16 -19.62 -3.23
CA MET A 39 14.84 -20.24 -3.03
C MET A 39 14.14 -20.47 -4.36
N THR A 40 14.08 -19.46 -5.24
CA THR A 40 13.46 -19.59 -6.57
C THR A 40 14.09 -20.72 -7.40
N ARG A 41 15.42 -20.88 -7.35
CA ARG A 41 16.10 -21.98 -8.03
C ARG A 41 15.73 -23.34 -7.45
N LEU A 42 15.61 -23.45 -6.12
CA LEU A 42 15.22 -24.69 -5.45
C LEU A 42 13.76 -25.04 -5.74
N TYR A 43 12.84 -24.06 -5.69
CA TYR A 43 11.44 -24.24 -6.10
C TYR A 43 11.32 -24.80 -7.51
N ASN A 44 11.98 -24.15 -8.48
CA ASN A 44 11.93 -24.58 -9.87
C ASN A 44 12.53 -25.97 -10.09
N ASN A 45 13.42 -26.43 -9.21
CA ASN A 45 13.98 -27.77 -9.27
C ASN A 45 12.98 -28.79 -8.69
N LEU A 46 12.50 -28.54 -7.48
CA LEU A 46 11.53 -29.41 -6.81
C LEU A 46 10.20 -29.51 -7.59
N GLU A 47 9.70 -28.41 -8.15
CA GLU A 47 8.43 -28.39 -8.88
C GLU A 47 8.49 -29.19 -10.20
N LYS A 48 9.67 -29.35 -10.79
CA LYS A 48 9.87 -30.24 -11.94
C LYS A 48 9.82 -31.71 -11.54
N ASN A 49 10.19 -32.03 -10.31
CA ASN A 49 10.42 -33.39 -9.85
C ASN A 49 9.33 -33.90 -8.88
N ILE A 50 8.46 -33.02 -8.37
CA ILE A 50 7.32 -33.34 -7.47
C ILE A 50 6.33 -34.35 -8.08
N PHE A 51 6.42 -34.67 -9.37
CA PHE A 51 5.60 -35.71 -10.01
C PHE A 51 6.38 -36.98 -10.37
N ASN A 52 7.67 -37.05 -9.99
CA ASN A 52 8.51 -38.21 -10.24
C ASN A 52 8.97 -38.85 -8.92
N TYR A 53 8.44 -40.04 -8.63
CA TYR A 53 8.74 -40.80 -7.41
C TYR A 53 10.08 -41.56 -7.48
N ASP A 54 10.79 -41.50 -8.61
CA ASP A 54 12.03 -42.25 -8.82
C ASP A 54 13.16 -41.87 -7.85
N ASN A 55 13.06 -40.73 -7.13
CA ASN A 55 14.11 -40.28 -6.20
C ASN A 55 13.62 -39.40 -5.03
N VAL A 56 12.68 -39.91 -4.24
CA VAL A 56 12.08 -39.21 -3.08
C VAL A 56 13.13 -38.68 -2.10
N GLU A 57 14.20 -39.44 -1.83
CA GLU A 57 15.25 -39.04 -0.88
C GLU A 57 16.00 -37.78 -1.33
N LYS A 58 16.36 -37.69 -2.62
CA LYS A 58 17.02 -36.50 -3.17
C LYS A 58 16.08 -35.29 -3.12
N GLU A 59 14.80 -35.48 -3.39
CA GLU A 59 13.80 -34.42 -3.30
C GLU A 59 13.61 -33.95 -1.84
N ASN A 60 13.60 -34.85 -0.86
CA ASN A 60 13.59 -34.51 0.57
C ASN A 60 14.80 -33.65 0.97
N GLN A 61 15.99 -33.98 0.48
CA GLN A 61 17.19 -33.18 0.73
C GLN A 61 17.12 -31.78 0.09
N LEU A 62 16.56 -31.67 -1.11
CA LEU A 62 16.33 -30.38 -1.77
C LEU A 62 15.26 -29.56 -1.03
N TYR A 63 14.22 -30.21 -0.53
CA TYR A 63 13.17 -29.59 0.25
C TYR A 63 13.69 -29.05 1.59
N SER A 64 14.48 -29.84 2.32
CA SER A 64 15.16 -29.40 3.54
C SER A 64 16.05 -28.17 3.29
N LYS A 65 16.80 -28.16 2.17
CA LYS A 65 17.57 -26.98 1.75
C LYS A 65 16.67 -25.77 1.48
N LEU A 66 15.51 -25.97 0.85
CA LEU A 66 14.55 -24.90 0.60
C LEU A 66 14.03 -24.30 1.93
N CYS A 67 13.63 -25.14 2.89
CA CYS A 67 13.21 -24.69 4.22
C CYS A 67 14.30 -23.87 4.92
N SER A 68 15.54 -24.37 4.93
CA SER A 68 16.68 -23.65 5.50
C SER A 68 16.90 -22.27 4.85
N ARG A 69 16.74 -22.18 3.53
CA ARG A 69 16.87 -20.91 2.79
C ARG A 69 15.72 -19.95 3.07
N PHE A 70 14.51 -20.47 3.25
CA PHE A 70 13.37 -19.65 3.66
C PHE A 70 13.58 -19.01 5.04
N GLU A 71 14.11 -19.77 6.01
CA GLU A 71 14.44 -19.20 7.32
C GLU A 71 15.55 -18.14 7.24
N GLN A 72 16.59 -18.38 6.43
CA GLN A 72 17.64 -17.36 6.20
C GLN A 72 17.08 -16.10 5.54
N PHE A 73 16.17 -16.25 4.58
CA PHE A 73 15.46 -15.14 3.94
C PHE A 73 14.60 -14.35 4.95
N LYS A 74 13.85 -15.07 5.80
CA LYS A 74 13.02 -14.48 6.86
C LYS A 74 13.87 -13.67 7.84
N THR A 75 14.98 -14.24 8.32
CA THR A 75 15.89 -13.53 9.22
C THR A 75 16.44 -12.25 8.57
N ALA A 76 16.93 -12.34 7.33
CA ALA A 76 17.42 -11.16 6.60
C ALA A 76 16.31 -10.11 6.36
N HIS A 77 15.06 -10.55 6.16
CA HIS A 77 13.92 -9.64 6.01
C HIS A 77 13.60 -8.90 7.32
N LEU A 78 13.54 -9.61 8.45
CA LEU A 78 13.30 -9.00 9.77
C LEU A 78 14.40 -8.00 10.14
N GLN A 79 15.66 -8.31 9.82
CA GLN A 79 16.78 -7.38 10.01
C GLN A 79 16.65 -6.11 9.17
N ILE A 80 16.10 -6.19 7.95
CA ILE A 80 15.84 -5.00 7.13
C ILE A 80 14.70 -4.18 7.73
N LEU A 81 13.64 -4.81 8.26
CA LEU A 81 12.54 -4.08 8.91
C LEU A 81 13.02 -3.29 10.14
N ASP A 82 13.98 -3.82 10.89
CA ASP A 82 14.54 -3.17 12.09
C ASP A 82 15.35 -1.90 11.76
N VAL A 83 15.94 -1.83 10.56
CA VAL A 83 16.85 -0.75 10.13
C VAL A 83 16.20 0.19 9.09
N CYS A 84 15.05 -0.17 8.52
CA CYS A 84 14.40 0.61 7.47
C CYS A 84 13.46 1.65 8.08
N GLU A 85 13.81 2.93 7.93
CA GLU A 85 13.00 4.06 8.44
C GLU A 85 11.96 4.58 7.42
N ASP A 86 12.12 4.21 6.14
CA ASP A 86 11.24 4.67 5.05
C ASP A 86 9.92 3.87 5.02
N SER A 87 8.82 4.54 5.35
CA SER A 87 7.47 3.96 5.43
C SER A 87 6.99 3.36 4.10
N ASP A 88 7.27 4.00 2.97
CA ASP A 88 6.83 3.49 1.66
C ASP A 88 7.67 2.29 1.23
N ALA A 89 8.95 2.27 1.62
CA ALA A 89 9.83 1.13 1.41
C ALA A 89 9.44 -0.06 2.30
N LEU A 90 9.02 0.18 3.55
CA LEU A 90 8.54 -0.85 4.47
C LEU A 90 7.30 -1.55 3.93
N ASP A 91 6.28 -0.80 3.50
CA ASP A 91 5.04 -1.34 2.91
C ASP A 91 5.31 -2.27 1.72
N ASN A 92 6.20 -1.82 0.82
CA ASN A 92 6.60 -2.63 -0.34
C ASN A 92 7.41 -3.86 0.07
N LEU A 93 8.27 -3.74 1.08
CA LEU A 93 9.08 -4.85 1.57
C LEU A 93 8.20 -5.94 2.21
N GLU A 94 7.19 -5.53 2.97
CA GLU A 94 6.24 -6.40 3.67
C GLU A 94 5.30 -7.10 2.69
N LYS A 95 4.73 -6.38 1.71
CA LYS A 95 3.95 -6.99 0.62
C LYS A 95 4.74 -8.07 -0.13
N ASN A 96 6.02 -7.80 -0.42
CA ASN A 96 6.90 -8.77 -1.07
C ASN A 96 7.18 -9.99 -0.18
N TYR A 97 7.34 -9.80 1.12
CA TYR A 97 7.56 -10.89 2.07
C TYR A 97 6.32 -11.77 2.21
N GLU A 98 5.13 -11.18 2.37
CA GLU A 98 3.88 -11.94 2.49
C GLU A 98 3.59 -12.75 1.22
N SER A 99 3.88 -12.20 0.03
CA SER A 99 3.81 -12.97 -1.22
C SER A 99 4.75 -14.18 -1.21
N CYS A 100 6.01 -14.00 -0.79
CA CYS A 100 6.98 -15.10 -0.69
C CYS A 100 6.58 -16.17 0.34
N LYS A 101 6.05 -15.73 1.49
CA LYS A 101 5.58 -16.60 2.58
C LYS A 101 4.34 -17.39 2.18
N THR A 102 3.40 -16.77 1.48
CA THR A 102 2.22 -17.43 0.92
C THR A 102 2.65 -18.53 -0.06
N ASN A 103 3.51 -18.18 -1.03
CA ASN A 103 4.04 -19.15 -2.00
C ASN A 103 4.77 -20.33 -1.33
N PHE A 104 5.55 -20.06 -0.27
CA PHE A 104 6.23 -21.13 0.50
C PHE A 104 5.25 -22.03 1.23
N THR A 105 4.20 -21.46 1.81
CA THR A 105 3.17 -22.21 2.53
C THR A 105 2.38 -23.10 1.58
N GLU A 106 1.91 -22.55 0.46
CA GLU A 106 1.22 -23.32 -0.58
C GLU A 106 2.10 -24.44 -1.15
N PHE A 107 3.40 -24.16 -1.38
CA PHE A 107 4.32 -25.17 -1.86
C PHE A 107 4.57 -26.27 -0.81
N ARG A 108 4.73 -25.90 0.46
CA ARG A 108 4.89 -26.85 1.57
C ARG A 108 3.69 -27.78 1.68
N GLU A 109 2.48 -27.25 1.55
CA GLU A 109 1.25 -28.06 1.59
C GLU A 109 1.25 -29.08 0.44
N ARG A 110 1.45 -28.64 -0.80
CA ARG A 110 1.57 -29.54 -1.97
C ARG A 110 2.66 -30.59 -1.79
N TYR A 111 3.81 -30.20 -1.25
CA TYR A 111 4.92 -31.12 -1.01
C TYR A 111 4.57 -32.16 0.07
N THR A 112 3.89 -31.73 1.14
CA THR A 112 3.44 -32.61 2.21
C THR A 112 2.39 -33.60 1.70
N GLU A 113 1.44 -33.15 0.90
CA GLU A 113 0.47 -34.01 0.21
C GLU A 113 1.17 -35.07 -0.64
N TRP A 114 2.13 -34.66 -1.47
CA TRP A 114 2.92 -35.57 -2.30
C TRP A 114 3.70 -36.60 -1.47
N VAL A 115 4.40 -36.20 -0.42
CA VAL A 115 5.15 -37.13 0.46
C VAL A 115 4.20 -38.07 1.20
N SER A 116 3.02 -37.59 1.62
CA SER A 116 2.04 -38.40 2.33
C SER A 116 1.32 -39.43 1.44
N GLY A 117 1.51 -39.36 0.12
CA GLY A 117 0.83 -40.23 -0.84
C GLY A 117 -0.68 -39.98 -0.93
N VAL A 118 -1.19 -38.88 -0.34
CA VAL A 118 -2.58 -38.45 -0.47
C VAL A 118 -2.71 -37.76 -1.81
N HIS A 119 -2.90 -38.55 -2.88
CA HIS A 119 -3.25 -38.01 -4.18
C HIS A 119 -4.74 -37.60 -4.15
N PRO A 120 -5.11 -36.36 -4.50
CA PRO A 120 -6.53 -35.94 -4.57
C PRO A 120 -7.38 -36.73 -5.60
N ASP A 121 -6.76 -37.62 -6.37
CA ASP A 121 -7.38 -38.46 -7.41
C ASP A 121 -7.41 -39.96 -7.05
N ASP A 122 -6.92 -40.37 -5.87
CA ASP A 122 -6.77 -41.79 -5.51
C ASP A 122 -8.07 -42.48 -5.04
N ASN A 123 -9.24 -41.92 -5.33
CA ASN A 123 -10.51 -42.62 -5.10
C ASN A 123 -10.99 -43.46 -6.30
N GLU A 124 -10.34 -43.41 -7.47
CA GLU A 124 -10.75 -44.27 -8.60
C GLU A 124 -9.59 -44.58 -9.56
N ARG A 125 -8.64 -45.46 -9.20
CA ARG A 125 -7.81 -46.19 -10.21
C ARG A 125 -6.89 -47.30 -9.69
N TYR A 126 -7.30 -48.04 -8.67
CA TYR A 126 -6.82 -49.41 -8.54
C TYR A 126 -7.93 -50.36 -9.01
N SER A 127 -7.96 -50.60 -10.32
CA SER A 127 -8.46 -51.87 -10.84
C SER A 127 -7.31 -52.59 -11.49
N THR A 128 -6.79 -53.53 -10.71
CA THR A 128 -5.85 -54.57 -11.07
C THR A 128 -6.32 -55.32 -12.31
N VAL A 129 -5.59 -55.25 -13.42
CA VAL A 129 -5.50 -56.40 -14.33
C VAL A 129 -4.10 -56.45 -14.93
N SER A 130 -3.31 -57.42 -14.45
CA SER A 130 -2.18 -57.97 -15.19
C SER A 130 -2.67 -58.61 -16.48
N VAL A 131 -2.28 -58.09 -17.65
CA VAL A 131 -2.07 -58.94 -18.83
C VAL A 131 -0.93 -58.38 -19.67
N SER A 132 -0.02 -59.28 -20.00
CA SER A 132 1.15 -59.11 -20.83
C SER A 132 0.83 -58.71 -22.28
N SER A 133 1.84 -58.08 -22.90
CA SER A 133 2.10 -58.00 -24.35
C SER A 133 1.37 -56.92 -25.18
N ALA A 134 2.08 -56.53 -26.25
CA ALA A 134 1.71 -55.66 -27.36
C ALA A 134 2.11 -54.16 -27.25
N ASN A 135 3.30 -53.90 -27.81
CA ASN A 135 3.72 -52.61 -28.33
C ASN A 135 2.66 -52.01 -29.29
N SER A 136 2.64 -50.67 -29.39
CA SER A 136 2.13 -49.86 -30.54
C SER A 136 0.78 -49.11 -30.44
N VAL A 137 0.30 -48.70 -29.24
CA VAL A 137 -0.82 -47.71 -29.13
C VAL A 137 -0.50 -46.52 -28.20
N SER A 138 0.64 -46.57 -27.50
CA SER A 138 1.05 -45.59 -26.46
C SER A 138 1.32 -44.16 -26.99
N SER A 139 1.71 -43.99 -28.26
CA SER A 139 2.15 -42.70 -28.79
C SER A 139 0.99 -41.74 -29.12
N GLN A 140 -0.17 -42.25 -29.52
CA GLN A 140 -1.32 -41.41 -29.90
C GLN A 140 -2.12 -40.93 -28.68
N ALA A 141 -2.28 -41.78 -27.66
CA ALA A 141 -2.90 -41.40 -26.40
C ALA A 141 -2.09 -40.30 -25.67
N LYS A 142 -0.76 -40.42 -25.64
CA LYS A 142 0.15 -39.40 -25.09
C LYS A 142 0.03 -38.06 -25.82
N ARG A 143 -0.07 -38.06 -27.17
CA ARG A 143 -0.28 -36.84 -27.95
C ARG A 143 -1.63 -36.17 -27.68
N ARG A 144 -2.71 -36.95 -27.54
CA ARG A 144 -4.04 -36.43 -27.21
C ARG A 144 -4.07 -35.80 -25.83
N MET A 145 -3.47 -36.43 -24.82
CA MET A 145 -3.31 -35.85 -23.49
C MET A 145 -2.49 -34.55 -23.50
N ALA A 146 -1.37 -34.51 -24.23
CA ALA A 146 -0.57 -33.30 -24.34
C ALA A 146 -1.35 -32.14 -24.98
N LYS A 147 -2.17 -32.42 -26.01
CA LYS A 147 -3.05 -31.42 -26.63
C LYS A 147 -4.13 -30.92 -25.66
N ALA A 148 -4.75 -31.82 -24.90
CA ALA A 148 -5.73 -31.45 -23.87
C ALA A 148 -5.11 -30.57 -22.78
N LYS A 149 -3.91 -30.92 -22.28
CA LYS A 149 -3.19 -30.11 -21.28
C LYS A 149 -2.86 -28.70 -21.81
N ARG A 150 -2.48 -28.57 -23.08
CA ARG A 150 -2.25 -27.25 -23.71
C ARG A 150 -3.53 -26.42 -23.77
N LEU A 151 -4.64 -27.01 -24.19
CA LEU A 151 -5.94 -26.31 -24.24
C LEU A 151 -6.40 -25.85 -22.85
N VAL A 152 -6.20 -26.68 -21.82
CA VAL A 152 -6.50 -26.31 -20.43
C VAL A 152 -5.61 -25.15 -19.97
N ALA A 153 -4.32 -25.20 -20.27
CA ALA A 153 -3.40 -24.11 -19.93
C ALA A 153 -3.75 -22.79 -20.66
N GLU A 154 -4.09 -22.87 -21.95
CA GLU A 154 -4.53 -21.71 -22.75
C GLU A 154 -5.83 -21.10 -22.20
N ASN A 155 -6.82 -21.92 -21.83
CA ASN A 155 -8.05 -21.44 -21.20
C ASN A 155 -7.77 -20.81 -19.83
N LYS A 156 -6.88 -21.40 -19.02
CA LYS A 156 -6.47 -20.83 -17.73
C LYS A 156 -5.80 -19.46 -17.92
N MET A 157 -4.94 -19.31 -18.92
CA MET A 157 -4.32 -18.03 -19.25
C MET A 157 -5.35 -16.98 -19.68
N LYS A 158 -6.31 -17.34 -20.52
CA LYS A 158 -7.41 -16.43 -20.92
C LYS A 158 -8.25 -15.98 -19.72
N MET A 159 -8.60 -16.90 -18.83
CA MET A 159 -9.33 -16.58 -17.60
C MET A 159 -8.56 -15.63 -16.69
N LEU A 160 -7.24 -15.82 -16.56
CA LEU A 160 -6.38 -14.93 -15.77
C LEU A 160 -6.29 -13.53 -16.40
N GLN A 161 -6.19 -13.44 -17.72
CA GLN A 161 -6.21 -12.16 -18.44
C GLN A 161 -7.53 -11.42 -18.23
N GLN A 162 -8.67 -12.11 -18.39
CA GLN A 162 -9.99 -11.54 -18.12
C GLN A 162 -10.16 -11.10 -16.67
N LYS A 163 -9.68 -11.90 -15.71
CA LYS A 163 -9.70 -11.52 -14.28
C LYS A 163 -8.93 -10.22 -14.05
N HIS A 164 -7.76 -10.07 -14.67
CA HIS A 164 -6.95 -8.86 -14.51
C HIS A 164 -7.57 -7.63 -15.20
N GLU A 165 -8.24 -7.80 -16.34
CA GLU A 165 -9.03 -6.76 -16.99
C GLU A 165 -10.19 -6.28 -16.11
N ILE A 166 -10.94 -7.22 -15.52
CA ILE A 166 -12.04 -6.89 -14.59
C ILE A 166 -11.51 -6.14 -13.37
N GLU A 167 -10.36 -6.53 -12.83
CA GLU A 167 -9.76 -5.86 -11.68
C GLU A 167 -9.32 -4.42 -12.01
N ARG A 168 -8.75 -4.19 -13.20
CA ARG A 168 -8.42 -2.85 -13.68
C ARG A 168 -9.67 -1.99 -13.82
N ALA A 169 -10.74 -2.53 -14.41
CA ALA A 169 -12.01 -1.83 -14.57
C ALA A 169 -12.65 -1.48 -13.21
N ARG A 170 -12.53 -2.36 -12.20
CA ARG A 170 -13.00 -2.08 -10.83
C ARG A 170 -12.27 -0.92 -10.18
N LYS A 171 -10.93 -0.88 -10.28
CA LYS A 171 -10.12 0.24 -9.75
C LYS A 171 -10.44 1.56 -10.45
N GLU A 172 -10.67 1.52 -11.77
CA GLU A 172 -11.10 2.71 -12.51
C GLU A 172 -12.48 3.21 -12.07
N LEU A 173 -13.41 2.30 -11.80
CA LEU A 173 -14.75 2.65 -11.32
C LEU A 173 -14.69 3.25 -9.90
N GLU A 174 -13.89 2.66 -9.02
CA GLU A 174 -13.65 3.18 -7.67
C GLU A 174 -13.08 4.61 -7.71
N LEU A 175 -12.10 4.87 -8.57
CA LEU A 175 -11.55 6.21 -8.77
C LEU A 175 -12.62 7.18 -9.28
N LYS A 176 -13.44 6.79 -10.26
CA LYS A 176 -14.55 7.61 -10.75
C LYS A 176 -15.56 7.94 -9.65
N GLN A 177 -15.84 6.97 -8.77
CA GLN A 177 -16.74 7.18 -7.63
C GLN A 177 -16.17 8.19 -6.64
N GLN A 178 -14.87 8.11 -6.31
CA GLN A 178 -14.21 9.09 -5.44
C GLN A 178 -14.24 10.50 -6.04
N ILE A 179 -14.01 10.63 -7.35
CA ILE A 179 -14.09 11.92 -8.05
C ILE A 179 -15.51 12.51 -7.96
N LEU A 180 -16.53 11.70 -8.21
CA LEU A 180 -17.92 12.14 -8.11
C LEU A 180 -18.28 12.57 -6.69
N GLU A 181 -17.83 11.83 -5.67
CA GLU A 181 -18.06 12.19 -4.27
C GLU A 181 -17.42 13.53 -3.90
N GLN A 182 -16.20 13.79 -4.39
CA GLN A 182 -15.54 15.08 -4.22
C GLN A 182 -16.29 16.20 -4.96
N GLN A 183 -16.80 15.94 -6.16
CA GLN A 183 -17.61 16.91 -6.91
C GLN A 183 -18.90 17.25 -6.17
N CYS A 184 -19.61 16.27 -5.61
CA CYS A 184 -20.79 16.51 -4.78
C CYS A 184 -20.45 17.40 -3.58
N LYS A 185 -19.37 17.11 -2.85
CA LYS A 185 -18.94 17.95 -1.69
C LYS A 185 -18.62 19.38 -2.10
N ILE A 186 -18.00 19.58 -3.27
CA ILE A 186 -17.71 20.91 -3.81
C ILE A 186 -19.01 21.65 -4.16
N GLU A 187 -19.97 20.97 -4.79
CA GLU A 187 -21.26 21.56 -5.15
C GLU A 187 -22.10 21.91 -3.91
N GLU A 188 -22.11 21.05 -2.89
CA GLU A 188 -22.73 21.32 -1.60
C GLU A 188 -22.13 22.56 -0.94
N ALA A 189 -20.81 22.66 -0.89
CA ALA A 189 -20.12 23.83 -0.32
C ALA A 189 -20.43 25.12 -1.10
N LYS A 190 -20.51 25.06 -2.43
CA LYS A 190 -20.88 26.21 -3.27
C LYS A 190 -22.33 26.65 -3.04
N LEU A 191 -23.23 25.69 -2.87
CA LEU A 191 -24.64 26.01 -2.57
C LEU A 191 -24.76 26.67 -1.21
N GLU A 192 -24.04 26.16 -0.20
CA GLU A 192 -23.99 26.75 1.13
C GLU A 192 -23.43 28.18 1.09
N GLU A 193 -22.32 28.41 0.39
CA GLU A 193 -21.75 29.76 0.18
C GLU A 193 -22.77 30.71 -0.47
N SER A 194 -23.46 30.26 -1.52
CA SER A 194 -24.50 31.07 -2.18
C SER A 194 -25.67 31.39 -1.26
N MET A 195 -26.06 30.48 -0.35
CA MET A 195 -27.12 30.74 0.62
C MET A 195 -26.70 31.80 1.64
N TRP A 196 -25.46 31.73 2.12
CA TRP A 196 -24.91 32.75 3.02
C TRP A 196 -24.82 34.11 2.35
N ASP A 197 -24.36 34.18 1.10
CA ASP A 197 -24.31 35.43 0.33
C ASP A 197 -25.70 36.03 0.10
N GLN A 198 -26.71 35.19 -0.18
CA GLN A 198 -28.09 35.64 -0.33
C GLN A 198 -28.66 36.17 0.99
N ALA A 199 -28.45 35.46 2.10
CA ALA A 199 -28.92 35.91 3.42
C ALA A 199 -28.30 37.26 3.81
N VAL A 200 -27.01 37.44 3.57
CA VAL A 200 -26.33 38.74 3.80
C VAL A 200 -26.93 39.84 2.92
N ALA A 201 -27.22 39.56 1.65
CA ALA A 201 -27.85 40.53 0.76
C ALA A 201 -29.28 40.92 1.20
N GLU A 202 -30.06 39.96 1.71
CA GLU A 202 -31.41 40.20 2.24
C GLU A 202 -31.38 41.06 3.52
N ASP A 203 -30.44 40.80 4.43
CA ASP A 203 -30.24 41.60 5.64
C ASP A 203 -29.82 43.05 5.32
N LEU A 204 -28.95 43.24 4.33
CA LEU A 204 -28.55 44.57 3.84
C LEU A 204 -29.71 45.33 3.16
N SER A 205 -30.59 44.61 2.47
CA SER A 205 -31.81 45.16 1.88
C SER A 205 -32.83 45.59 2.95
N HIS A 206 -33.04 44.75 3.96
CA HIS A 206 -33.97 45.02 5.05
C HIS A 206 -33.53 46.23 5.90
N THR A 207 -32.25 46.32 6.23
CA THR A 207 -31.67 47.48 6.94
C THR A 207 -31.77 48.77 6.12
N SER A 208 -31.57 48.70 4.80
CA SER A 208 -31.72 49.86 3.90
C SER A 208 -33.18 50.35 3.81
N GLN A 209 -34.17 49.45 3.82
CA GLN A 209 -35.59 49.80 3.87
C GLN A 209 -36.00 50.44 5.19
N ILE A 210 -35.46 49.98 6.33
CA ILE A 210 -35.71 50.60 7.64
C ILE A 210 -35.19 52.04 7.67
N LEU A 211 -33.99 52.29 7.14
CA LEU A 211 -33.42 53.64 7.07
C LEU A 211 -34.26 54.55 6.17
N THR A 212 -34.64 54.11 4.97
CA THR A 212 -35.47 54.92 4.04
C THR A 212 -36.90 55.15 4.55
N SER A 213 -37.48 54.21 5.31
CA SER A 213 -38.77 54.38 6.01
C SER A 213 -38.68 55.38 7.17
N GLY A 214 -37.59 55.33 7.95
CA GLY A 214 -37.33 56.28 9.04
C GLY A 214 -37.17 57.73 8.56
N TYR A 215 -36.52 57.96 7.42
CA TYR A 215 -36.41 59.30 6.82
C TYR A 215 -37.73 59.81 6.20
N ARG A 216 -38.75 58.97 6.02
CA ARG A 216 -40.04 59.40 5.45
C ARG A 216 -41.02 59.93 6.51
N LEU A 217 -40.70 59.83 7.79
CA LEU A 217 -41.56 60.27 8.90
C LEU A 217 -41.17 61.61 9.55
N GLU A 218 -40.03 62.22 9.20
CA GLU A 218 -39.60 63.52 9.76
C GLU A 218 -39.73 64.72 8.81
N LYS A 219 -40.67 64.67 7.85
CA LYS A 219 -41.10 65.88 7.10
C LYS A 219 -42.44 66.44 7.56
N ARG A 220 -42.75 66.32 8.85
CA ARG A 220 -43.77 67.17 9.49
C ARG A 220 -43.15 67.94 10.63
N SER A 221 -43.00 69.24 10.36
CA SER A 221 -42.91 70.36 11.29
C SER A 221 -41.75 70.36 12.29
N TYR A 222 -40.65 71.01 11.91
CA TYR A 222 -39.91 71.86 12.84
C TYR A 222 -39.40 73.11 12.10
N THR A 223 -40.18 74.19 12.19
CA THR A 223 -39.63 75.54 12.13
C THR A 223 -39.02 75.86 13.50
N ARG A 224 -37.86 76.55 13.49
CA ARG A 224 -37.10 77.07 14.65
C ARG A 224 -36.41 76.01 15.55
N SER A 225 -35.07 76.00 15.56
CA SER A 225 -34.24 76.87 16.41
C SER A 225 -32.80 76.31 16.47
N THR A 226 -31.84 77.20 16.19
CA THR A 226 -30.45 77.26 16.68
C THR A 226 -29.73 75.99 17.15
N GLU A 227 -28.61 75.73 16.47
CA GLU A 227 -27.32 75.21 16.99
C GLU A 227 -27.37 73.98 17.92
N PHE A 228 -27.10 72.81 17.35
CA PHE A 228 -26.62 71.67 18.13
C PHE A 228 -25.48 70.95 17.39
N ASN A 229 -24.30 71.00 17.98
CA ASN A 229 -23.08 70.37 17.49
C ASN A 229 -23.18 68.84 17.59
N PHE A 230 -23.22 68.13 16.45
CA PHE A 230 -22.98 66.69 16.43
C PHE A 230 -21.54 66.39 16.01
N ARG A 231 -20.69 66.20 17.02
CA ARG A 231 -19.35 65.64 16.86
C ARG A 231 -19.49 64.13 16.72
N VAL A 232 -19.47 63.63 15.49
CA VAL A 232 -19.42 62.19 15.21
C VAL A 232 -18.08 61.66 15.71
N ARG A 233 -18.10 60.99 16.87
CA ARG A 233 -16.99 60.12 17.31
C ARG A 233 -17.29 58.73 16.76
N THR A 234 -16.61 58.36 15.68
CA THR A 234 -16.52 56.96 15.26
C THR A 234 -15.65 56.23 16.27
N THR A 235 -16.26 55.53 17.23
CA THR A 235 -15.59 54.45 17.95
C THR A 235 -15.62 53.21 17.08
N GLU A 236 -14.93 53.28 15.94
CA GLU A 236 -14.60 52.11 15.16
C GLU A 236 -13.50 51.37 15.94
N SER A 237 -13.93 50.31 16.63
CA SER A 237 -13.10 49.49 17.49
C SER A 237 -11.86 48.99 16.75
N ARG A 238 -10.69 49.47 17.19
CA ARG A 238 -9.35 49.02 16.77
C ARG A 238 -9.12 47.52 16.99
N GLU A 239 -10.02 46.81 17.66
CA GLU A 239 -9.97 45.37 17.87
C GLU A 239 -10.44 44.54 16.66
N ASN A 240 -11.28 45.08 15.77
CA ASN A 240 -11.80 44.29 14.64
C ASN A 240 -10.86 44.18 13.44
N ARG A 241 -9.80 45.00 13.33
CA ARG A 241 -8.80 44.88 12.25
C ARG A 241 -7.68 43.86 12.55
N ARG A 242 -7.57 43.34 13.78
CA ARG A 242 -6.52 42.36 14.14
C ARG A 242 -6.95 40.89 13.98
N ARG A 243 -8.24 40.60 13.78
CA ARG A 243 -8.72 39.22 13.55
C ARG A 243 -8.54 38.70 12.13
N TRP A 244 -8.38 39.57 11.14
CA TRP A 244 -8.25 39.17 9.73
C TRP A 244 -6.83 38.84 9.25
N ILE A 245 -5.80 38.98 10.10
CA ILE A 245 -4.40 38.69 9.73
C ILE A 245 -3.91 37.32 10.25
N LEU A 246 -4.68 36.62 11.08
CA LEU A 246 -4.26 35.34 11.68
C LEU A 246 -4.77 34.08 10.96
N TYR A 247 -5.59 34.20 9.92
CA TYR A 247 -6.11 33.04 9.17
C TYR A 247 -5.31 32.64 7.92
N PHE A 248 -4.23 33.36 7.57
CA PHE A 248 -3.45 33.09 6.34
C PHE A 248 -2.02 32.54 6.58
N ARG A 249 -1.70 32.06 7.79
CA ARG A 249 -0.34 31.55 8.09
C ARG A 249 -0.31 30.18 8.80
N ARG A 250 -1.21 29.28 8.40
CA ARG A 250 -1.13 27.84 8.68
C ARG A 250 -1.69 27.09 7.48
N GLY A 251 -0.84 26.77 6.52
CA GLY A 251 -1.25 26.06 5.31
C GLY A 251 -0.23 26.12 4.17
N THR A 252 1.05 25.86 4.46
CA THR A 252 2.06 25.34 3.51
C THR A 252 3.09 24.58 4.32
#